data_AF-A0A9E5E516-F1
#
_entry.id   AF-A0A9E5E516-F1
#
_cell.length_a   1.000
_cell.length_b   1.000
_cell.length_c   1.000
_cell.angle_alpha   90.00
_cell.angle_beta   90.00
_cell.angle_gamma   90.00
#
_symmetry.space_group_name_H-M   'P 1'
#
loop_
_entity.id
_entity.type
_entity.pdbx_description
1 polymer ?
#
loop_
_entity_poly.entity_id
_entity_poly.type
_entity_poly.pdbx_seq_one_letter_code
_entity_poly.pdbx_strand_id
1 'polypeptide(L)'
;MTPRPRSLAEVAQRAESLRDFGWEFADWLHTVRATRSRAVLQHAINPEPPLLAQRFPEDRVADAWLAAYAEYTSTLAGLPLPAWAGDSSRIAPEPWFSSESRAERLLALRDSPPSFKNRNLFTPRVDLPLRLRAGRPPKTAEEKRRTNAERQRRFRSRRAVELELHRYAGKVFAGEK
;
A
#
# COMPACT_ATOMS: atom_id res chain seq x y z
N MET A 1 19.87 -4.86 14.76
CA MET A 1 19.38 -4.22 13.53
C MET A 1 17.91 -3.87 13.73
N THR A 2 17.57 -2.59 13.72
CA THR A 2 16.18 -2.14 13.68
C THR A 2 15.55 -2.58 12.34
N PRO A 3 14.32 -3.14 12.35
CA PRO A 3 13.65 -3.51 11.11
C PRO A 3 13.23 -2.25 10.34
N ARG A 4 13.30 -2.28 9.00
CA ARG A 4 12.87 -1.16 8.15
C ARG A 4 11.45 -0.70 8.47
N PRO A 5 11.13 0.61 8.37
CA PRO A 5 9.79 1.11 8.59
C PRO A 5 8.78 0.48 7.65
N ARG A 6 7.64 0.12 8.20
CA ARG A 6 6.51 -0.44 7.45
C ARG A 6 5.44 0.58 7.11
N SER A 7 5.47 1.74 7.76
CA SER A 7 4.52 2.81 7.55
C SER A 7 5.17 4.19 7.60
N LEU A 8 4.50 5.19 7.03
CA LEU A 8 4.89 6.59 7.16
C LEU A 8 4.86 7.06 8.63
N ALA A 9 3.98 6.46 9.45
CA ALA A 9 3.93 6.75 10.87
C ALA A 9 5.19 6.26 11.61
N GLU A 10 5.71 5.08 11.25
CA GLU A 10 6.98 4.59 11.80
C GLU A 10 8.16 5.47 11.39
N VAL A 11 8.16 6.02 10.17
CA VAL A 11 9.19 6.97 9.73
C VAL A 11 9.21 8.19 10.66
N ALA A 12 8.07 8.82 10.89
CA ALA A 12 7.98 10.01 11.76
C ALA A 12 8.25 9.69 13.23
N GLN A 13 7.90 8.51 13.72
CA GLN A 13 8.19 8.10 15.10
C GLN A 13 9.69 7.97 15.37
N ARG A 14 10.46 7.53 14.37
CA ARG A 14 11.90 7.27 14.48
C ARG A 14 12.77 8.45 14.08
N ALA A 15 12.22 9.42 13.36
CA ALA A 15 12.95 10.61 12.95
C ALA A 15 13.19 11.54 14.14
N GLU A 16 14.44 11.63 14.58
CA GLU A 16 14.91 12.59 15.59
C GLU A 16 15.60 13.82 14.95
N SER A 17 16.03 13.69 13.69
CA SER A 17 16.60 14.77 12.90
C SER A 17 16.16 14.69 11.44
N LEU A 18 16.42 15.74 10.66
CA LEU A 18 16.16 15.75 9.22
C LEU A 18 16.95 14.67 8.46
N ARG A 19 18.17 14.37 8.93
CA ARG A 19 19.00 13.30 8.36
C ARG A 19 18.37 11.93 8.61
N ASP A 20 17.93 11.68 9.84
CA ASP A 20 17.29 10.42 10.22
C ASP A 20 15.96 10.26 9.50
N PHE A 21 15.19 11.34 9.35
CA PHE A 21 13.99 11.37 8.52
C PHE A 21 14.29 10.89 7.09
N GLY A 22 15.33 11.45 6.46
CA GLY A 22 15.74 11.06 5.10
C GLY A 22 16.10 9.57 4.99
N TRP A 23 16.81 9.04 5.99
CA TRP A 23 17.20 7.62 6.03
C TRP A 23 16.02 6.68 6.28
N GLU A 24 15.20 6.96 7.29
CA GLU A 24 14.00 6.18 7.61
C GLU A 24 13.00 6.21 6.44
N PHE A 25 12.87 7.36 5.78
CA PHE A 25 12.04 7.50 4.59
C PHE A 25 12.57 6.69 3.41
N ALA A 26 13.88 6.68 3.17
CA ALA A 26 14.50 5.85 2.14
C ALA A 26 14.30 4.35 2.43
N ASP A 27 14.43 3.92 3.69
CA ASP A 27 14.14 2.55 4.10
C ASP A 27 12.65 2.19 3.92
N TRP A 28 11.73 3.13 4.16
CA TRP A 28 10.32 2.93 3.84
C TRP A 28 10.09 2.76 2.34
N LEU A 29 10.73 3.55 1.47
CA LEU A 29 10.66 3.37 0.01
C LEU A 29 11.16 1.97 -0.42
N HIS A 30 12.17 1.42 0.27
CA HIS A 30 12.59 0.03 0.07
C HIS A 30 11.49 -0.97 0.46
N THR A 31 10.75 -0.75 1.55
CA THR A 31 9.57 -1.54 1.90
C THR A 31 8.47 -1.45 0.84
N VAL A 32 8.20 -0.25 0.31
CA VAL A 32 7.24 -0.04 -0.79
C VAL A 32 7.67 -0.79 -2.05
N ARG A 33 8.96 -0.79 -2.38
CA ARG A 33 9.51 -1.53 -3.53
C ARG A 33 9.25 -3.03 -3.45
N ALA A 34 9.22 -3.60 -2.25
CA ALA A 34 8.89 -5.02 -2.03
C ALA A 34 7.37 -5.29 -2.02
N THR A 35 6.54 -4.27 -1.83
CA THR A 35 5.09 -4.41 -1.68
C THR A 35 4.41 -4.75 -3.01
N ARG A 36 3.52 -5.75 -2.97
CA ARG A 36 2.74 -6.22 -4.13
C ARG A 36 1.23 -6.15 -3.93
N SER A 37 0.78 -5.85 -2.72
CA SER A 37 -0.64 -5.85 -2.32
C SER A 37 -1.09 -4.44 -1.99
N ARG A 38 -2.25 -4.07 -2.54
CA ARG A 38 -2.95 -2.81 -2.22
C ARG A 38 -3.29 -2.70 -0.74
N ALA A 39 -3.71 -3.81 -0.10
CA ALA A 39 -4.04 -3.81 1.32
C ALA A 39 -2.80 -3.50 2.19
N VAL A 40 -1.65 -4.10 1.85
CA VAL A 40 -0.39 -3.82 2.57
C VAL A 40 0.03 -2.37 2.38
N LEU A 41 -0.10 -1.85 1.16
CA LEU A 41 0.20 -0.45 0.87
C LEU A 41 -0.73 0.50 1.62
N GLN A 42 -2.03 0.19 1.71
CA GLN A 42 -2.98 0.96 2.53
C GLN A 42 -2.52 0.99 3.98
N HIS A 43 -2.18 -0.16 4.57
CA HIS A 43 -1.69 -0.21 5.95
C HIS A 43 -0.39 0.59 6.15
N ALA A 44 0.43 0.76 5.11
CA ALA A 44 1.66 1.55 5.18
C ALA A 44 1.41 3.07 5.20
N ILE A 45 0.29 3.55 4.67
CA ILE A 45 -0.01 5.00 4.55
C ILE A 45 -1.18 5.45 5.42
N ASN A 46 -2.02 4.53 5.90
CA ASN A 46 -3.23 4.87 6.65
C ASN A 46 -2.97 5.38 8.08
N PRO A 47 -2.05 4.78 8.87
CA PRO A 47 -1.77 5.27 10.22
C PRO A 47 -1.26 6.71 10.17
N GLU A 48 -1.84 7.57 11.00
CA GLU A 48 -1.42 8.96 11.09
C GLU A 48 -0.02 9.05 11.73
N PRO A 49 0.96 9.65 11.04
CA PRO A 49 2.27 9.92 11.62
C PRO A 49 2.14 10.93 12.76
N PRO A 50 2.94 10.85 13.85
CA PRO A 50 3.08 12.01 14.74
C PRO A 50 3.56 13.24 13.95
N LEU A 51 3.19 14.44 14.41
CA LEU A 51 3.74 15.68 13.88
C LEU A 51 5.23 15.78 14.23
N LEU A 52 6.02 16.14 13.24
CA LEU A 52 7.46 16.42 13.39
C LEU A 52 7.71 17.89 13.73
N ALA A 53 6.69 18.74 13.58
CA ALA A 53 6.69 20.12 14.01
C ALA A 53 7.36 20.29 15.39
N GLN A 54 8.33 21.21 15.47
CA GLN A 54 9.15 21.60 16.61
C GLN A 54 10.16 20.55 17.09
N ARG A 55 10.33 19.42 16.39
CA ARG A 55 11.36 18.42 16.75
C ARG A 55 12.74 18.75 16.22
N PHE A 56 12.82 19.26 15.00
CA PHE A 56 14.09 19.63 14.34
C PHE A 56 13.85 20.72 13.27
N PRO A 57 14.89 21.43 12.79
CA PRO A 57 14.76 22.37 11.68
C PRO A 57 14.15 21.72 10.42
N GLU A 58 13.32 22.44 9.65
CA GLU A 58 12.59 21.90 8.49
C GLU A 58 11.57 20.76 8.78
N ASP A 59 11.27 20.53 10.06
CA ASP A 59 10.13 19.75 10.56
C ASP A 59 8.85 19.80 9.72
N ARG A 60 8.37 21.01 9.42
CA ARG A 60 7.09 21.21 8.71
C ARG A 60 7.17 20.78 7.25
N VAL A 61 8.35 20.85 6.65
CA VAL A 61 8.60 20.31 5.31
C VAL A 61 8.53 18.79 5.35
N ALA A 62 9.10 18.15 6.38
CA ALA A 62 9.01 16.70 6.56
C ALA A 62 7.54 16.24 6.75
N ASP A 63 6.77 16.95 7.56
CA ASP A 63 5.33 16.70 7.74
C ASP A 63 4.55 16.82 6.43
N ALA A 64 4.82 17.87 5.64
CA ALA A 64 4.22 18.05 4.33
C ALA A 64 4.63 16.95 3.33
N TRP A 65 5.88 16.49 3.42
CA TRP A 65 6.42 15.44 2.55
C TRP A 65 5.72 14.10 2.79
N LEU A 66 5.50 13.73 4.06
CA LEU A 66 4.76 12.52 4.42
C LEU A 66 3.33 12.55 3.88
N ALA A 67 2.62 13.66 4.04
CA ALA A 67 1.27 13.81 3.53
C ALA A 67 1.21 13.80 2.00
N ALA A 68 2.15 14.46 1.32
CA ALA A 68 2.26 14.42 -0.14
C ALA A 68 2.46 13.00 -0.66
N TYR A 69 3.30 12.20 0.00
CA TYR A 69 3.51 10.80 -0.38
C TYR A 69 2.31 9.91 -0.07
N ALA A 70 1.61 10.12 1.04
CA ALA A 70 0.38 9.40 1.35
C ALA A 70 -0.68 9.63 0.27
N GLU A 71 -0.90 10.89 -0.13
CA GLU A 71 -1.81 11.24 -1.21
C GLU A 71 -1.34 10.67 -2.55
N TYR A 72 -0.09 10.92 -2.93
CA TYR A 72 0.48 10.46 -4.20
C TYR A 72 0.37 8.94 -4.36
N THR A 73 0.70 8.21 -3.29
CA THR A 73 0.60 6.75 -3.24
C THR A 73 -0.85 6.30 -3.37
N SER A 74 -1.77 6.99 -2.69
CA SER A 74 -3.20 6.67 -2.72
C SER A 74 -3.77 6.82 -4.13
N THR A 75 -3.48 7.95 -4.77
CA THR A 75 -3.93 8.26 -6.14
C THR A 75 -3.38 7.25 -7.14
N LEU A 76 -2.09 6.94 -7.12
CA LEU A 76 -1.48 5.99 -8.05
C LEU A 76 -1.96 4.54 -7.85
N ALA A 77 -2.25 4.15 -6.62
CA ALA A 77 -2.68 2.79 -6.30
C ALA A 77 -4.20 2.58 -6.41
N GLY A 78 -4.98 3.67 -6.55
CA GLY A 78 -6.45 3.64 -6.49
C GLY A 78 -6.97 3.30 -5.10
N LEU A 79 -6.35 3.88 -4.07
CA LEU A 79 -6.63 3.64 -2.66
C LEU A 79 -7.38 4.83 -2.04
N PRO A 80 -8.14 4.61 -0.95
CA PRO A 80 -8.70 5.70 -0.16
C PRO A 80 -7.62 6.62 0.41
N LEU A 81 -7.84 7.93 0.27
CA LEU A 81 -6.95 8.95 0.82
C LEU A 81 -7.02 8.94 2.36
N PRO A 82 -5.89 8.86 3.08
CA PRO A 82 -5.89 9.01 4.53
C PRO A 82 -6.33 10.42 4.95
N ALA A 83 -7.27 10.53 5.89
CA ALA A 83 -7.84 11.81 6.32
C ALA A 83 -6.75 12.80 6.83
N TRP A 84 -5.78 12.29 7.59
CA TRP A 84 -4.67 13.08 8.13
C TRP A 84 -3.80 13.73 7.04
N ALA A 85 -3.75 13.15 5.83
CA ALA A 85 -2.94 13.71 4.75
C ALA A 85 -3.51 15.05 4.28
N GLY A 86 -4.82 15.28 4.42
CA GLY A 86 -5.48 16.53 4.05
C GLY A 86 -5.41 17.64 5.10
N ASP A 87 -4.79 17.39 6.25
CA ASP A 87 -4.72 18.36 7.34
C ASP A 87 -3.82 19.55 6.98
N SER A 88 -4.28 20.77 7.29
CA SER A 88 -3.52 22.01 7.08
C SER A 88 -2.17 22.06 7.80
N SER A 89 -2.02 21.31 8.90
CA SER A 89 -0.76 21.14 9.62
C SER A 89 0.31 20.38 8.81
N ARG A 90 -0.08 19.73 7.71
CA ARG A 90 0.79 19.01 6.77
C ARG A 90 1.01 19.78 5.46
N ILE A 91 0.92 21.11 5.52
CA ILE A 91 1.27 22.00 4.42
C ILE A 91 2.52 22.78 4.84
N ALA A 92 3.54 22.80 3.99
CA ALA A 92 4.74 23.57 4.27
C ALA A 92 4.36 25.07 4.29
N PRO A 93 4.78 25.84 5.32
CA PRO A 93 4.37 27.24 5.46
C PRO A 93 4.90 28.11 4.31
N GLU A 94 6.07 27.77 3.79
CA GLU A 94 6.72 28.45 2.68
C GLU A 94 7.00 27.45 1.53
N PRO A 95 7.06 27.94 0.27
CA PRO A 95 7.50 27.14 -0.88
C PRO A 95 8.86 26.48 -0.65
N TRP A 96 8.89 25.15 -0.67
CA TRP A 96 10.11 24.36 -0.60
C TRP A 96 10.48 23.81 -1.97
N PHE A 97 11.75 23.97 -2.35
CA PHE A 97 12.30 23.48 -3.62
C PHE A 97 13.38 22.44 -3.37
N SER A 98 13.39 21.38 -4.16
CA SER A 98 14.44 20.35 -4.09
C SER A 98 15.81 20.81 -4.65
N SER A 99 15.89 22.02 -5.20
CA SER A 99 17.09 22.57 -5.82
C SER A 99 17.12 24.10 -5.72
N GLU A 100 18.34 24.65 -5.61
CA GLU A 100 18.61 26.09 -5.63
C GLU A 100 18.72 26.65 -7.05
N SER A 101 18.91 25.80 -8.07
CA SER A 101 19.04 26.24 -9.46
C SER A 101 17.73 26.84 -9.97
N ARG A 102 17.77 28.09 -10.46
CA ARG A 102 16.59 28.77 -11.02
C ARG A 102 15.91 27.96 -12.13
N ALA A 103 16.70 27.36 -13.01
CA ALA A 103 16.18 26.54 -14.11
C ALA A 103 15.44 25.30 -13.57
N GLU A 104 16.00 24.64 -12.55
CA GLU A 104 15.37 23.47 -11.93
C GLU A 104 14.13 23.83 -11.12
N ARG A 105 14.10 25.00 -10.47
CA ARG A 105 12.90 25.51 -9.79
C ARG A 105 11.75 25.74 -10.76
N LEU A 106 12.02 26.28 -11.95
CA LEU A 106 11.00 26.44 -12.99
C LEU A 106 10.47 25.08 -13.47
N LEU A 107 11.34 24.09 -13.63
CA LEU A 107 10.93 22.72 -13.93
C LEU A 107 10.09 22.12 -12.79
N ALA A 108 10.50 22.32 -11.54
CA ALA A 108 9.75 21.85 -10.38
C ALA A 108 8.35 22.46 -10.29
N LEU A 109 8.21 23.77 -10.54
CA LEU A 109 6.89 24.43 -10.61
C LEU A 109 5.99 23.83 -11.69
N ARG A 110 6.56 23.44 -12.83
CA ARG A 110 5.80 22.83 -13.92
C ARG A 110 5.46 21.37 -13.63
N ASP A 111 6.45 20.58 -13.21
CA ASP A 111 6.40 19.11 -13.27
C ASP A 111 6.06 18.43 -11.94
N SER A 112 6.07 19.16 -10.82
CA SER A 112 5.70 18.56 -9.52
C SER A 112 4.28 17.97 -9.55
N PRO A 113 4.05 16.78 -8.98
CA PRO A 113 2.71 16.23 -8.91
C PRO A 113 1.78 17.11 -8.06
N PRO A 114 0.46 17.13 -8.33
CA PRO A 114 -0.50 17.95 -7.59
C PRO A 114 -0.45 17.73 -6.06
N SER A 115 -0.26 16.48 -5.62
CA SER A 115 -0.16 16.11 -4.21
C SER A 115 1.00 16.80 -3.48
N PHE A 116 2.06 17.19 -4.20
CA PHE A 116 3.19 17.95 -3.67
C PHE A 116 2.95 19.47 -3.80
N LYS A 117 2.48 19.92 -4.97
CA LYS A 117 2.19 21.35 -5.23
C LYS A 117 1.21 21.95 -4.23
N ASN A 118 0.14 21.22 -3.92
CA ASN A 118 -0.89 21.66 -2.97
C ASN A 118 -0.35 21.81 -1.54
N ARG A 119 0.86 21.31 -1.26
CA ARG A 119 1.53 21.36 0.05
C ARG A 119 2.80 22.22 0.02
N ASN A 120 2.94 23.09 -0.98
CA ASN A 120 4.12 23.95 -1.19
C ASN A 120 5.43 23.17 -1.41
N LEU A 121 5.35 21.94 -1.91
CA LEU A 121 6.51 21.11 -2.23
C LEU A 121 6.74 21.07 -3.74
N PHE A 122 7.92 21.53 -4.16
CA PHE A 122 8.29 21.60 -5.56
C PHE A 122 9.53 20.74 -5.83
N THR A 123 9.28 19.58 -6.45
CA THR A 123 10.31 18.65 -6.91
C THR A 123 10.01 18.19 -8.34
N PRO A 124 10.96 18.30 -9.28
CA PRO A 124 10.73 17.93 -10.68
C PRO A 124 10.59 16.41 -10.86
N ARG A 125 11.02 15.61 -9.88
CA ARG A 125 10.91 14.14 -9.89
C ARG A 125 10.53 13.63 -8.51
N VAL A 126 9.63 12.65 -8.49
CA VAL A 126 9.22 11.92 -7.29
C VAL A 126 9.47 10.43 -7.57
N ASP A 127 10.27 9.78 -6.73
CA ASP A 127 10.47 8.33 -6.82
C ASP A 127 9.46 7.61 -5.91
N LEU A 128 8.54 6.88 -6.51
CA LEU A 128 7.68 5.93 -5.82
C LEU A 128 7.85 4.56 -6.49
N PRO A 129 8.67 3.65 -5.93
CA PRO A 129 9.02 2.38 -6.58
C PRO A 129 7.90 1.35 -6.45
N LEU A 130 6.69 1.70 -6.88
CA LEU A 130 5.50 0.88 -6.73
C LEU A 130 5.37 -0.12 -7.89
N ARG A 131 5.26 -1.41 -7.55
CA ARG A 131 4.99 -2.49 -8.52
C ARG A 131 3.81 -3.33 -8.05
N LEU A 132 2.60 -2.79 -8.16
CA LEU A 132 1.39 -3.53 -7.85
C LEU A 132 1.18 -4.65 -8.88
N ARG A 133 0.86 -5.85 -8.40
CA ARG A 133 0.42 -6.92 -9.31
C ARG A 133 -1.01 -6.62 -9.76
N ALA A 134 -1.29 -6.78 -11.05
CA ALA A 134 -2.67 -6.85 -11.50
C ALA A 134 -3.37 -7.98 -10.74
N GLY A 135 -4.46 -7.64 -10.05
CA GLY A 135 -5.28 -8.65 -9.38
C GLY A 135 -5.88 -9.61 -10.41
N ARG A 136 -6.27 -10.80 -9.96
CA ARG A 136 -7.13 -11.66 -10.79
C ARG A 136 -8.44 -10.90 -11.05
N PRO A 137 -8.95 -10.85 -12.30
CA PRO A 137 -10.22 -10.22 -12.60
C PRO A 137 -11.32 -10.75 -11.67
N PRO A 138 -12.20 -9.89 -11.16
CA PRO A 138 -13.30 -10.34 -10.31
C PRO A 138 -14.21 -11.28 -11.12
N LYS A 139 -14.43 -12.49 -10.61
CA LYS A 139 -15.43 -13.40 -11.18
C LYS A 139 -16.83 -12.85 -10.93
N THR A 140 -17.70 -12.92 -11.94
CA THR A 140 -19.10 -12.56 -11.77
C THR A 140 -19.79 -13.48 -10.76
N ALA A 141 -20.90 -13.04 -10.18
CA ALA A 141 -21.66 -13.86 -9.24
C ALA A 141 -22.10 -15.20 -9.88
N GLU A 142 -22.45 -15.17 -11.16
CA GLU A 142 -22.85 -16.33 -11.94
C GLU A 142 -21.68 -17.30 -12.16
N GLU A 143 -20.49 -16.80 -12.51
CA GLU A 143 -19.28 -17.62 -12.63
C GLU A 143 -18.91 -18.29 -11.30
N LYS A 144 -19.07 -17.57 -10.17
CA LYS A 144 -18.86 -18.13 -8.84
C LYS A 144 -19.86 -19.26 -8.56
N ARG A 145 -21.14 -19.06 -8.87
CA ARG A 145 -22.21 -20.07 -8.71
C ARG A 145 -21.91 -21.31 -9.56
N ARG A 146 -21.59 -21.14 -10.85
CA ARG A 146 -21.24 -22.24 -11.76
C ARG A 146 -20.04 -23.03 -11.26
N THR A 147 -18.98 -22.33 -10.86
CA THR A 147 -17.77 -22.98 -10.31
C THR A 147 -18.08 -23.75 -9.02
N ASN A 148 -18.95 -23.21 -8.15
CA ASN A 148 -19.34 -23.88 -6.90
C ASN A 148 -20.22 -25.11 -7.16
N ALA A 149 -21.20 -25.00 -8.07
CA ALA A 149 -22.05 -26.11 -8.48
C ALA A 149 -21.22 -27.26 -9.06
N GLU A 150 -20.24 -26.94 -9.90
CA GLU A 150 -19.32 -27.94 -10.46
C GLU A 150 -18.45 -28.60 -9.38
N ARG A 151 -17.94 -27.82 -8.42
CA ARG A 151 -17.21 -28.35 -7.26
C ARG A 151 -18.07 -29.29 -6.42
N GLN A 152 -19.32 -28.91 -6.13
CA GLN A 152 -20.26 -29.74 -5.38
C GLN A 152 -20.61 -31.01 -6.14
N ARG A 153 -20.82 -30.93 -7.46
CA ARG A 153 -21.07 -32.11 -8.31
C ARG A 153 -19.91 -33.10 -8.23
N ARG A 154 -18.67 -32.62 -8.37
CA ARG A 154 -17.46 -33.45 -8.27
C ARG A 154 -17.29 -34.06 -6.87
N PHE A 155 -17.62 -33.33 -5.82
CA PHE A 155 -17.58 -33.84 -4.45
C PHE A 155 -18.62 -34.94 -4.22
N ARG A 156 -19.87 -34.69 -4.64
CA ARG A 156 -20.97 -35.67 -4.53
C ARG A 156 -20.70 -36.94 -5.33
N SER A 157 -20.16 -36.82 -6.54
CA SER A 157 -19.82 -37.98 -7.36
C SER A 157 -18.72 -38.83 -6.71
N ARG A 158 -17.68 -38.22 -6.14
CA ARG A 158 -16.64 -38.95 -5.39
C ARG A 158 -17.22 -39.65 -4.16
N ARG A 159 -18.07 -38.96 -3.39
CA ARG A 159 -18.73 -39.54 -2.21
C ARG A 159 -19.66 -40.69 -2.55
N ALA A 160 -20.38 -40.61 -3.67
CA ALA A 160 -21.26 -41.69 -4.13
C ALA A 160 -20.44 -42.95 -4.47
N VAL A 161 -19.33 -42.80 -5.19
CA VAL A 161 -18.42 -43.92 -5.50
C VAL A 161 -17.82 -44.51 -4.22
N GLU A 162 -17.38 -43.67 -3.29
CA GLU A 162 -16.84 -44.13 -1.99
C GLU A 162 -17.89 -44.92 -1.19
N LEU A 163 -19.14 -44.45 -1.16
CA LEU A 163 -20.25 -45.13 -0.50
C LEU A 163 -20.61 -46.45 -1.20
N GLU A 164 -20.59 -46.51 -2.52
CA GLU A 164 -20.81 -47.75 -3.27
C GLU A 164 -19.71 -48.77 -3.01
N LEU A 165 -18.44 -48.34 -2.98
CA LEU A 165 -17.32 -49.20 -2.63
C LEU A 165 -17.46 -49.74 -1.20
N HIS A 166 -17.85 -48.90 -0.24
CA HIS A 166 -18.12 -49.36 1.13
C HIS A 166 -19.30 -50.34 1.22
N ARG A 167 -20.39 -50.10 0.48
CA ARG A 167 -21.53 -51.03 0.41
C ARG A 167 -21.14 -52.36 -0.21
N TYR A 168 -20.37 -52.34 -1.30
CA TYR A 168 -19.87 -53.54 -1.97
C TYR A 168 -18.95 -54.34 -1.03
N ALA A 169 -17.99 -53.68 -0.39
CA ALA A 169 -17.14 -54.31 0.62
C ALA A 169 -17.98 -54.93 1.75
N GLY A 170 -18.96 -54.21 2.28
CA GLY A 170 -19.86 -54.72 3.32
C GLY A 170 -20.64 -55.97 2.90
N LYS A 171 -21.16 -56.02 1.67
CA LYS A 171 -21.84 -57.22 1.12
C LYS A 171 -20.88 -58.41 0.95
N VAL A 172 -19.67 -58.15 0.44
CA VAL A 172 -18.63 -59.18 0.28
C VAL A 172 -18.22 -59.75 1.65
N PHE A 173 -18.09 -58.93 2.69
CA PHE A 173 -17.77 -59.38 4.04
C PHE A 173 -18.96 -60.04 4.77
N ALA A 174 -20.21 -59.75 4.38
CA ALA A 174 -21.42 -60.35 4.95
C ALA A 174 -21.82 -61.71 4.33
N GLY A 175 -21.12 -62.16 3.28
CA GLY A 175 -21.28 -63.52 2.75
C GLY A 175 -22.51 -63.75 1.87
N GLU A 176 -23.20 -62.71 1.41
CA GLU A 176 -24.27 -62.83 0.41
C GLU A 176 -23.66 -62.79 -1.00
N LYS A 177 -23.69 -63.93 -1.70
CA LYS A 177 -23.47 -64.00 -3.16
C LYS A 177 -24.77 -63.76 -3.91
#